data_AF-A0A2I0JMT9-F1
#
_entry.id   AF-A0A2I0JMT9-F1
#
_cell.length_a   1.000
_cell.length_b   1.000
_cell.length_c   1.000
_cell.angle_alpha   90.00
_cell.angle_beta   90.00
_cell.angle_gamma   90.00
#
_symmetry.space_group_name_H-M   'P 1'
#
loop_
_entity.id
_entity.type
_entity.pdbx_description
1 polymer ?
#
loop_
_entity_poly.entity_id
_entity_poly.type
_entity_poly.pdbx_seq_one_letter_code
_entity_poly.pdbx_strand_id
1 'polypeptide(L)'
;MRKTPFSLVYGSEAVLLAEIGLYSCKIEFFKEELNEQVCQEELDTIDEPRFEVAESMACARQSASKHYNAKFKAKLFFVGDWVLRKDEFKGLTHHNKLTPKCEGSV
;
A
#
# COMPACT_ATOMS: atom_id res chain seq x y z
N MET A 1 3.33 -20.81 0.80
CA MET A 1 2.62 -20.26 -0.38
C MET A 1 2.60 -18.75 -0.29
N ARG A 2 2.72 -18.01 -1.39
CA ARG A 2 2.44 -16.56 -1.38
C ARG A 2 0.92 -16.37 -1.45
N LYS A 3 0.32 -15.73 -0.43
CA LYS A 3 -1.08 -15.30 -0.45
C LYS A 3 -1.20 -13.97 -1.20
N THR A 4 -2.31 -13.75 -1.90
CA THR A 4 -2.57 -12.48 -2.58
C THR A 4 -3.29 -11.51 -1.66
N PRO A 5 -3.25 -10.19 -1.93
CA PRO A 5 -4.01 -9.23 -1.15
C PRO A 5 -5.51 -9.55 -1.10
N PHE A 6 -6.06 -10.16 -2.16
CA PHE A 6 -7.47 -10.54 -2.19
C PHE A 6 -7.76 -11.69 -1.20
N SER A 7 -6.99 -12.78 -1.25
CA SER A 7 -7.21 -13.91 -0.33
C SER A 7 -6.95 -13.53 1.14
N LEU A 8 -6.03 -12.60 1.40
CA LEU A 8 -5.85 -12.07 2.76
C LEU A 8 -7.07 -11.29 3.26
N VAL A 9 -7.82 -10.61 2.39
CA VAL A 9 -9.01 -9.84 2.80
C VAL A 9 -10.23 -10.75 2.89
N TYR A 10 -10.44 -11.60 1.89
CA TYR A 10 -11.70 -12.35 1.72
C TYR A 10 -11.64 -13.81 2.15
N GLY A 11 -10.48 -14.34 2.53
CA GLY A 11 -10.34 -15.73 3.00
C GLY A 11 -9.91 -16.72 1.91
N SER A 12 -10.31 -16.49 0.67
CA SER A 12 -10.01 -17.36 -0.48
C SER A 12 -9.56 -16.56 -1.70
N GLU A 13 -8.91 -17.25 -2.64
CA GLU A 13 -8.40 -16.62 -3.86
C GLU A 13 -9.51 -16.30 -4.86
N ALA A 14 -9.52 -15.09 -5.43
CA ALA A 14 -10.48 -14.74 -6.48
C ALA A 14 -10.18 -15.49 -7.79
N VAL A 15 -11.25 -15.88 -8.49
CA VAL A 15 -11.17 -16.20 -9.92
C VAL A 15 -11.14 -14.88 -10.71
N LEU A 16 -10.07 -14.65 -11.47
CA LEU A 16 -9.94 -13.43 -12.27
C LEU A 16 -10.73 -13.56 -13.58
N LEU A 17 -11.27 -12.45 -14.10
CA LEU A 17 -11.97 -12.46 -15.40
C LEU A 17 -11.12 -13.03 -16.55
N ALA A 18 -9.79 -12.81 -16.51
CA ALA A 18 -8.87 -13.38 -17.49
C ALA A 18 -8.82 -14.92 -17.43
N GLU A 19 -8.97 -15.50 -16.24
CA GLU A 19 -9.04 -16.96 -16.04
C GLU A 19 -10.35 -17.53 -16.61
N ILE A 20 -11.43 -16.74 -16.61
CA ILE A 20 -12.73 -17.05 -17.22
C ILE A 20 -12.65 -17.04 -18.74
N GLY A 21 -12.03 -16.01 -19.31
CA GLY A 21 -11.86 -15.91 -20.77
C GLY A 21 -10.93 -16.99 -21.36
N LEU A 22 -10.08 -17.60 -20.53
CA LEU A 22 -9.08 -18.59 -20.96
C LEU A 22 -9.46 -20.05 -20.63
N TYR A 23 -10.68 -20.34 -20.16
CA TYR A 23 -11.08 -21.69 -19.69
C TYR A 23 -10.01 -22.31 -18.79
N SER A 24 -9.55 -21.56 -17.79
CA SER A 24 -8.48 -22.04 -16.92
C SER A 24 -8.86 -23.35 -16.20
N CYS A 25 -7.85 -24.13 -15.79
CA CYS A 25 -8.03 -25.40 -15.06
C CYS A 25 -9.01 -25.28 -13.86
N LYS A 26 -9.07 -24.12 -13.19
CA LYS A 26 -10.02 -23.87 -12.09
C LYS A 26 -11.49 -23.98 -12.52
N ILE A 27 -11.78 -23.67 -13.79
CA ILE A 27 -13.12 -23.66 -14.36
C ILE A 27 -13.44 -25.02 -14.96
N GLU A 28 -12.50 -25.62 -15.69
CA GLU A 28 -12.69 -26.95 -16.30
C GLU A 28 -12.92 -28.06 -15.26
N PHE A 29 -12.25 -27.97 -14.11
CA PHE A 29 -12.33 -28.97 -13.05
C PHE A 29 -13.14 -28.51 -11.83
N PHE A 30 -14.00 -27.49 -11.99
CA PHE A 30 -14.84 -26.99 -10.91
C PHE A 30 -15.78 -28.08 -10.39
N LYS A 31 -15.75 -28.32 -9.08
CA LYS A 31 -16.66 -29.21 -8.36
C LYS A 31 -17.16 -28.48 -7.12
N GLU A 32 -18.46 -28.24 -7.07
CA GLU A 32 -19.09 -27.41 -6.03
C GLU A 32 -18.86 -27.95 -4.62
N GLU A 33 -19.15 -29.23 -4.37
CA GLU A 33 -18.94 -29.86 -3.05
C GLU A 33 -17.48 -29.80 -2.58
N LEU A 34 -16.53 -30.02 -3.49
CA LEU A 34 -15.11 -29.95 -3.17
C LEU A 34 -14.68 -28.51 -2.87
N ASN A 35 -15.23 -27.55 -3.62
CA ASN A 35 -14.93 -26.13 -3.44
C ASN A 35 -15.45 -25.62 -2.10
N GLU A 36 -16.66 -26.03 -1.67
CA GLU A 36 -17.19 -25.68 -0.35
C GLU A 36 -16.30 -26.19 0.78
N GLN A 37 -15.87 -27.44 0.71
CA GLN A 37 -14.96 -28.04 1.71
C GLN A 37 -13.63 -27.28 1.77
N VAL A 38 -13.00 -27.05 0.62
CA VAL A 38 -11.73 -26.30 0.54
C VAL A 38 -11.90 -24.87 1.05
N CYS A 39 -13.01 -24.21 0.71
CA CYS A 39 -13.29 -22.85 1.17
C CYS A 39 -13.43 -22.79 2.70
N GLN A 40 -14.06 -23.79 3.32
CA GLN A 40 -14.14 -23.88 4.79
C GLN A 40 -12.76 -24.05 5.42
N GLU A 41 -11.95 -24.98 4.90
CA GLU A 41 -10.58 -25.21 5.39
C GLU A 41 -9.69 -23.97 5.23
N GLU A 42 -9.81 -23.25 4.11
CA GLU A 42 -9.07 -22.00 3.87
C GLU A 42 -9.46 -20.91 4.85
N LEU A 43 -10.76 -20.76 5.15
CA LEU A 43 -11.26 -19.79 6.13
C LEU A 43 -10.78 -20.12 7.54
N ASP A 44 -10.76 -21.40 7.92
CA ASP A 44 -10.26 -21.83 9.23
C ASP A 44 -8.74 -21.59 9.38
N THR A 45 -8.00 -21.58 8.26
CA THR A 45 -6.53 -21.47 8.25
C THR A 45 -6.05 -20.07 7.87
N ILE A 46 -6.91 -19.09 7.57
CA ILE A 46 -6.49 -17.78 7.02
C ILE A 46 -5.80 -16.87 8.05
N ASP A 47 -6.03 -17.08 9.34
CA ASP A 47 -5.52 -16.17 10.37
C ASP A 47 -4.01 -16.27 10.56
N GLU A 48 -3.44 -17.46 10.40
CA GLU A 48 -1.99 -17.69 10.45
C GLU A 48 -1.23 -16.88 9.36
N PRO A 49 -1.54 -17.01 8.04
CA PRO A 49 -0.87 -16.23 7.02
C PRO A 49 -1.18 -14.73 7.11
N ARG A 50 -2.35 -14.33 7.63
CA ARG A 50 -2.63 -12.91 7.91
C ARG A 50 -1.68 -12.36 8.96
N PHE A 51 -1.44 -13.11 10.02
CA PHE A 51 -0.51 -12.72 11.07
C PHE A 51 0.92 -12.59 10.53
N GLU A 52 1.40 -13.59 9.79
CA GLU A 52 2.74 -13.56 9.17
C GLU A 52 2.91 -12.36 8.22
N VAL A 53 1.92 -12.12 7.35
CA VAL A 53 1.98 -10.99 6.40
C VAL A 53 1.90 -9.67 7.14
N ALA A 54 1.07 -9.55 8.19
CA ALA A 54 0.99 -8.34 9.01
C ALA A 54 2.32 -8.04 9.72
N GLU A 55 2.99 -9.05 10.27
CA GLU A 55 4.32 -8.91 10.88
C GLU A 55 5.36 -8.43 9.87
N SER A 56 5.39 -9.06 8.69
CA SER A 56 6.29 -8.66 7.59
C SER A 56 6.03 -7.22 7.13
N MET A 57 4.75 -6.84 6.98
CA MET A 57 4.35 -5.47 6.64
C MET A 57 4.74 -4.47 7.72
N ALA A 58 4.59 -4.81 8.99
CA ALA A 58 5.01 -3.97 10.11
C ALA A 58 6.53 -3.75 10.10
N CYS A 59 7.31 -4.82 9.88
CA CYS A 59 8.77 -4.75 9.74
C CYS A 59 9.20 -3.89 8.56
N ALA A 60 8.57 -4.08 7.40
CA ALA A 60 8.84 -3.28 6.21
C ALA A 60 8.52 -1.80 6.43
N ARG A 61 7.35 -1.51 7.03
CA ARG A 61 6.93 -0.14 7.38
C ARG A 61 7.90 0.51 8.38
N GLN A 62 8.32 -0.23 9.40
CA GLN A 62 9.27 0.26 10.40
C GLN A 62 10.63 0.57 9.75
N SER A 63 11.11 -0.30 8.87
CA SER A 63 12.36 -0.11 8.14
C SER A 63 12.31 1.10 7.22
N ALA A 64 11.21 1.28 6.49
CA ALA A 64 10.98 2.46 5.66
C ALA A 64 10.93 3.74 6.49
N SER A 65 10.22 3.72 7.64
CA SER A 65 10.16 4.85 8.57
C SER A 65 11.54 5.20 9.13
N LYS A 66 12.32 4.21 9.59
CA LYS A 66 13.69 4.40 10.05
C LYS A 66 14.57 5.04 8.98
N HIS A 67 14.51 4.53 7.74
CA HIS A 67 15.29 5.07 6.63
C HIS A 67 14.93 6.53 6.31
N TYR A 68 13.64 6.85 6.30
CA TYR A 68 13.16 8.21 6.05
C TYR A 68 13.56 9.16 7.19
N ASN A 69 13.30 8.75 8.43
CA ASN A 69 13.58 9.56 9.62
C ASN A 69 15.07 9.76 9.85
N ALA A 70 15.93 8.80 9.48
CA ALA A 70 17.38 8.96 9.57
C ALA A 70 17.92 10.09 8.68
N LYS A 71 17.24 10.37 7.55
CA LYS A 71 17.61 11.45 6.62
C LYS A 71 17.02 12.80 7.00
N PHE A 72 16.00 12.81 7.85
CA PHE A 72 15.30 14.04 8.23
C PHE A 72 15.73 14.50 9.63
N LYS A 73 16.30 15.70 9.71
CA LYS A 73 16.49 16.38 11.00
C LYS A 73 15.20 17.12 11.30
N ALA A 74 14.46 16.67 12.32
CA ALA A 74 13.30 17.39 12.81
C ALA A 74 13.73 18.83 13.17
N LYS A 75 13.11 19.81 12.51
CA LYS A 75 13.35 21.23 12.77
C LYS A 75 12.13 21.75 13.51
N LEU A 76 12.33 22.16 14.76
CA LEU A 76 11.33 22.86 15.54
C LEU A 76 11.31 24.33 15.11
N PHE A 77 10.11 24.91 15.07
CA PHE A 77 9.90 26.32 14.75
C PHE A 77 9.09 26.96 15.88
N PHE A 78 9.50 28.15 16.29
CA PHE A 78 8.84 28.95 17.30
C PHE A 78 8.23 30.20 16.68
N VAL A 79 7.29 30.83 17.40
CA VAL A 79 6.70 32.11 16.98
C VAL A 79 7.83 33.16 16.89
N GLY A 80 7.99 33.77 15.72
CA GLY A 80 9.09 34.70 15.41
C GLY A 80 10.25 34.08 14.62
N ASP A 81 10.25 32.77 14.38
CA ASP A 81 11.22 32.14 13.48
C ASP A 81 10.86 32.40 12.02
N TRP A 82 11.83 32.89 11.25
CA TRP A 82 11.70 33.07 9.81
C TRP A 82 11.72 31.71 9.11
N VAL A 83 10.62 31.35 8.46
CA VAL A 83 10.49 30.10 7.70
C VAL A 83 10.21 30.39 6.24
N LEU A 84 10.87 29.64 5.36
CA LEU A 84 10.57 29.66 3.94
C LEU A 84 9.39 28.73 3.69
N ARG A 85 8.28 29.26 3.17
CA ARG A 85 7.18 28.45 2.67
C ARG A 85 7.45 28.10 1.22
N LYS A 86 7.14 26.87 0.85
CA LYS A 86 7.24 26.44 -0.55
C LYS A 86 6.09 27.07 -1.33
N ASP A 87 6.39 27.64 -2.49
CA ASP A 87 5.35 28.18 -3.35
C ASP A 87 4.63 27.03 -4.05
N GLU A 88 3.39 26.80 -3.64
CA GLU A 88 2.51 25.81 -4.27
C GLU A 88 1.74 26.37 -5.46
N PHE A 89 1.85 27.68 -5.72
CA PHE A 89 1.41 28.30 -6.95
C PHE A 89 2.20 27.67 -8.11
N LYS A 90 1.56 26.75 -8.82
CA LYS A 90 2.04 26.16 -10.06
C LYS A 90 1.17 26.52 -11.26
N GLY A 91 0.15 27.35 -11.07
CA GLY A 91 -0.89 27.57 -12.10
C GLY A 91 -1.47 28.98 -12.19
N LEU A 92 -1.05 29.95 -11.37
CA LEU A 92 -1.61 31.32 -11.39
C LEU A 92 -0.61 32.39 -11.83
N THR A 93 0.68 32.08 -11.90
CA THR A 93 1.72 33.00 -12.39
C THR A 93 2.63 32.30 -13.40
N HIS A 94 3.29 33.06 -14.27
CA HIS A 94 4.14 32.55 -15.34
C HIS A 94 5.46 32.00 -14.76
N HIS A 95 5.40 30.84 -14.10
CA HIS A 95 6.56 30.20 -13.46
C HIS A 95 7.58 29.82 -14.54
N ASN A 96 8.77 30.40 -14.46
CA ASN A 96 9.89 30.08 -15.33
C ASN A 96 11.06 29.57 -14.50
N LYS A 97 12.19 29.23 -15.14
CA LYS A 97 13.38 28.71 -14.42
C LYS A 97 13.93 29.69 -13.36
N LEU A 98 13.56 30.97 -13.43
CA LEU A 98 14.05 32.05 -12.58
C LEU A 98 13.08 32.46 -11.48
N THR A 99 11.86 31.91 -11.44
CA THR A 99 10.96 32.19 -10.32
C THR A 99 11.47 31.47 -9.06
N PRO A 100 11.58 32.19 -7.92
CA PRO A 100 11.93 31.55 -6.66
C PRO A 100 10.92 30.46 -6.34
N LYS A 101 11.41 29.37 -5.74
CA LYS A 101 10.58 28.19 -5.42
C LYS A 101 9.93 28.28 -4.03
N CYS A 102 10.35 29.27 -3.24
CA CYS A 102 9.93 29.47 -1.88
C CYS A 102 9.82 30.97 -1.60
N GLU A 103 8.72 31.40 -1.02
CA GLU A 103 8.53 32.72 -0.43
C GLU A 103 8.89 32.72 1.07
N GLY A 104 9.35 33.88 1.57
CA GLY A 104 9.57 34.10 2.99
C GLY A 104 8.23 34.26 3.73
N SER A 105 8.09 33.60 4.88
CA SER A 105 6.96 33.84 5.79
C SER A 105 7.39 34.82 6.88
N VAL A 106 6.56 35.84 7.11
CA VAL A 106 6.66 36.80 8.22
C VAL A 106 6.07 36.18 9.49
#